data_AF-A0A067FUR3-F1
#
_entry.id   AF-A0A067FUR3-F1
#
_cell.length_a   1.000
_cell.length_b   1.000
_cell.length_c   1.000
_cell.angle_alpha   90.00
_cell.angle_beta   90.00
_cell.angle_gamma   90.00
#
_symmetry.space_group_name_H-M   'P 1'
#
loop_
_entity.id
_entity.type
_entity.pdbx_description
1 polymer ?
#
loop_
_entity_poly.entity_id
_entity_poly.type
_entity_poly.pdbx_seq_one_letter_code
_entity_poly.pdbx_strand_id
1 'polypeptide(L)'
;ATITALLKAVKPAMIGGPKLSVSKATIAFVELADACGYAFAVMPSAKGMIVEFADAYIFVESIFNDYSSVGYSLLLNKKAILMQPDRIVVANGLLLPNRNTSAYESYHRIYVPHGIPLKSNAHEPLMLSGNTAVIAETGDSWFNCQKDVDVSTMLRCEQKNIIFLINNGNYTIEVEIHDGPYNVIENWNYTGLVEAFQNAIETAAVEKKDCLCFIEAIVHKDDTGKELLKWGSRVSAANNRPPNPQ
;
A
#
# COMPACT_ATOMS: atom_id res chain seq x y z
N ALA A 1 23.54 15.61 -18.80
CA ALA A 1 24.25 14.33 -18.59
C ALA A 1 23.29 13.22 -18.15
N THR A 2 22.50 13.42 -17.08
CA THR A 2 21.56 12.42 -16.55
C THR A 2 20.39 12.10 -17.48
N ILE A 3 19.91 13.07 -18.26
CA ILE A 3 18.88 12.86 -19.30
C ILE A 3 19.32 11.82 -20.33
N THR A 4 20.47 12.05 -20.95
CA THR A 4 21.09 11.11 -21.90
C THR A 4 21.33 9.76 -21.23
N ALA A 5 21.54 9.76 -19.92
CA ALA A 5 21.77 8.56 -19.14
C ALA A 5 20.48 7.77 -18.83
N LEU A 6 19.30 8.44 -18.78
CA LEU A 6 17.98 7.81 -18.74
C LEU A 6 17.62 7.23 -20.13
N LEU A 7 17.91 7.94 -21.21
CA LEU A 7 17.71 7.41 -22.58
C LEU A 7 18.64 6.23 -22.91
N LYS A 8 19.80 6.17 -22.27
CA LYS A 8 20.75 5.04 -22.34
C LYS A 8 20.47 3.96 -21.27
N ALA A 9 19.47 4.15 -20.42
CA ALA A 9 19.12 3.17 -19.42
C ALA A 9 18.56 1.91 -20.11
N VAL A 10 19.05 0.75 -19.71
CA VAL A 10 18.57 -0.53 -20.24
C VAL A 10 17.22 -0.86 -19.62
N LYS A 11 17.02 -0.52 -18.33
CA LYS A 11 15.84 -0.88 -17.53
C LYS A 11 15.31 0.34 -16.77
N PRO A 12 14.79 1.36 -17.47
CA PRO A 12 14.17 2.50 -16.79
C PRO A 12 12.86 2.08 -16.11
N ALA A 13 12.58 2.66 -14.94
CA ALA A 13 11.33 2.45 -14.23
C ALA A 13 10.70 3.76 -13.74
N MET A 14 9.38 3.78 -13.68
CA MET A 14 8.59 4.88 -13.13
C MET A 14 8.00 4.50 -11.76
N ILE A 15 8.08 5.39 -10.78
CA ILE A 15 7.57 5.16 -9.44
C ILE A 15 6.61 6.28 -9.08
N GLY A 16 5.34 5.91 -8.94
CA GLY A 16 4.28 6.80 -8.49
C GLY A 16 4.25 6.91 -6.96
N GLY A 17 4.20 8.12 -6.46
CA GLY A 17 4.15 8.42 -5.04
C GLY A 17 2.76 8.74 -4.52
N PRO A 18 2.63 8.89 -3.19
CA PRO A 18 1.35 9.13 -2.54
C PRO A 18 0.70 10.47 -2.90
N LYS A 19 1.44 11.46 -3.44
CA LYS A 19 0.86 12.75 -3.81
C LYS A 19 0.11 12.73 -5.16
N LEU A 20 0.23 11.66 -5.97
CA LEU A 20 -0.42 11.55 -7.29
C LEU A 20 -1.94 11.75 -7.24
N SER A 21 -2.58 11.29 -6.15
CA SER A 21 -4.02 11.49 -5.96
C SER A 21 -4.37 12.94 -5.62
N VAL A 22 -3.54 13.59 -4.79
CA VAL A 22 -3.69 14.99 -4.36
C VAL A 22 -3.57 15.94 -5.56
N SER A 23 -2.61 15.67 -6.45
CA SER A 23 -2.40 16.44 -7.68
C SER A 23 -3.38 16.07 -8.81
N LYS A 24 -4.18 15.00 -8.64
CA LYS A 24 -5.03 14.42 -9.69
C LYS A 24 -4.25 13.99 -10.94
N ALA A 25 -2.98 13.63 -10.78
CA ALA A 25 -2.07 13.27 -11.87
C ALA A 25 -2.04 11.76 -12.20
N THR A 26 -2.87 10.93 -11.56
CA THR A 26 -2.88 9.47 -11.77
C THR A 26 -3.07 9.06 -13.23
N ILE A 27 -4.00 9.70 -13.95
CA ILE A 27 -4.25 9.40 -15.38
C ILE A 27 -3.02 9.74 -16.21
N ALA A 28 -2.48 10.96 -16.04
CA ALA A 28 -1.28 11.40 -16.76
C ALA A 28 -0.06 10.52 -16.45
N PHE A 29 0.07 10.00 -15.23
CA PHE A 29 1.12 9.06 -14.86
C PHE A 29 1.02 7.75 -15.64
N VAL A 30 -0.19 7.17 -15.76
CA VAL A 30 -0.42 5.94 -16.53
C VAL A 30 -0.22 6.17 -18.03
N GLU A 31 -0.76 7.27 -18.58
CA GLU A 31 -0.56 7.65 -19.98
C GLU A 31 0.92 7.80 -20.32
N LEU A 32 1.70 8.46 -19.45
CA LEU A 32 3.13 8.58 -19.62
C LEU A 32 3.83 7.22 -19.57
N ALA A 33 3.45 6.36 -18.63
CA ALA A 33 4.04 5.02 -18.51
C ALA A 33 3.75 4.13 -19.73
N ASP A 34 2.54 4.23 -20.29
CA ASP A 34 2.16 3.48 -21.49
C ASP A 34 2.83 4.07 -22.75
N ALA A 35 2.99 5.39 -22.84
CA ALA A 35 3.68 6.06 -23.95
C ALA A 35 5.19 5.72 -23.98
N CYS A 36 5.85 5.70 -22.82
CA CYS A 36 7.26 5.35 -22.72
C CYS A 36 7.51 3.83 -22.65
N GLY A 37 6.48 3.03 -22.35
CA GLY A 37 6.61 1.58 -22.18
C GLY A 37 7.46 1.17 -20.97
N TYR A 38 7.67 2.08 -20.01
CA TYR A 38 8.49 1.77 -18.83
C TYR A 38 7.69 0.90 -17.86
N ALA A 39 8.38 0.02 -17.13
CA ALA A 39 7.79 -0.61 -15.97
C ALA A 39 7.46 0.47 -14.93
N PHE A 40 6.32 0.32 -14.24
CA PHE A 40 5.97 1.23 -13.17
C PHE A 40 5.44 0.51 -11.93
N ALA A 41 5.63 1.13 -10.77
CA ALA A 41 4.98 0.76 -9.52
C ALA A 41 4.54 2.00 -8.75
N VAL A 42 3.73 1.81 -7.73
CA VAL A 42 3.35 2.84 -6.77
C VAL A 42 3.94 2.53 -5.40
N MET A 43 4.33 3.57 -4.65
CA MET A 43 4.73 3.43 -3.26
C MET A 43 3.53 3.02 -2.38
N PRO A 44 3.72 2.18 -1.34
CA PRO A 44 4.98 1.61 -0.87
C PRO A 44 5.44 0.35 -1.64
N SER A 45 4.58 -0.26 -2.45
CA SER A 45 4.83 -1.53 -3.17
C SER A 45 6.05 -1.47 -4.11
N ALA A 46 6.46 -0.28 -4.55
CA ALA A 46 7.65 -0.08 -5.37
C ALA A 46 8.98 -0.43 -4.67
N LYS A 47 9.02 -0.47 -3.33
CA LYS A 47 10.26 -0.56 -2.53
C LYS A 47 11.00 -1.90 -2.63
N GLY A 48 10.31 -3.00 -2.93
CA GLY A 48 10.91 -4.34 -3.00
C GLY A 48 11.51 -4.66 -4.37
N MET A 49 10.69 -4.74 -5.41
CA MET A 49 11.12 -5.36 -6.68
C MET A 49 11.58 -4.37 -7.77
N ILE A 50 10.94 -3.20 -7.89
CA ILE A 50 11.23 -2.28 -9.00
C ILE A 50 12.48 -1.44 -8.71
N VAL A 51 12.66 -1.00 -7.45
CA VAL A 51 13.83 -0.18 -7.10
C VAL A 51 15.12 -0.98 -7.07
N GLU A 52 15.11 -2.29 -6.87
CA GLU A 52 16.37 -3.07 -6.91
C GLU A 52 16.82 -3.39 -8.36
N PHE A 53 15.88 -3.62 -9.29
CA PHE A 53 16.17 -4.11 -10.64
C PHE A 53 16.48 -3.03 -11.70
N ALA A 54 15.88 -1.85 -11.58
CA ALA A 54 16.05 -0.79 -12.59
C ALA A 54 17.41 -0.09 -12.49
N ASP A 55 17.90 0.47 -13.59
CA ASP A 55 19.18 1.20 -13.68
C ASP A 55 18.99 2.73 -13.79
N ALA A 56 17.75 3.18 -13.97
CA ALA A 56 17.35 4.58 -13.88
C ALA A 56 15.88 4.72 -13.45
N TYR A 57 15.54 5.85 -12.81
CA TYR A 57 14.21 6.07 -12.24
C TYR A 57 13.60 7.40 -12.62
N ILE A 58 12.28 7.38 -12.78
CA ILE A 58 11.44 8.58 -12.71
C ILE A 58 10.52 8.41 -11.50
N PHE A 59 10.82 9.13 -10.43
CA PHE A 59 9.96 9.25 -9.26
C PHE A 59 8.97 10.37 -9.50
N VAL A 60 7.69 10.04 -9.60
CA VAL A 60 6.61 11.00 -9.74
C VAL A 60 5.91 11.12 -8.41
N GLU A 61 5.99 12.30 -7.81
CA GLU A 61 5.26 12.68 -6.61
C GLU A 61 5.50 11.78 -5.38
N SER A 62 6.69 11.18 -5.39
CA SER A 62 7.23 10.31 -4.35
C SER A 62 7.61 11.08 -3.09
N ILE A 63 7.36 10.45 -1.94
CA ILE A 63 7.81 10.90 -0.62
C ILE A 63 8.80 9.87 -0.10
N PHE A 64 9.98 10.33 0.31
CA PHE A 64 11.00 9.52 0.94
C PHE A 64 11.16 9.94 2.41
N ASN A 65 10.86 9.00 3.29
CA ASN A 65 11.08 9.03 4.73
C ASN A 65 11.79 7.72 5.13
N ASP A 66 12.09 7.55 6.41
CA ASP A 66 12.59 6.29 6.99
C ASP A 66 11.86 5.04 6.45
N TYR A 67 10.54 5.01 6.45
CA TYR A 67 9.78 3.82 6.04
C TYR A 67 9.82 3.61 4.52
N SER A 68 9.76 4.69 3.75
CA SER A 68 9.77 4.67 2.28
C SER A 68 11.13 4.53 1.63
N SER A 69 12.17 4.79 2.39
CA SER A 69 13.56 4.52 2.05
C SER A 69 14.10 3.25 2.72
N VAL A 70 13.24 2.43 3.34
CA VAL A 70 13.64 1.16 3.97
C VAL A 70 14.77 1.40 5.00
N GLY A 71 14.51 2.24 5.99
CA GLY A 71 15.49 2.65 6.99
C GLY A 71 16.64 3.47 6.41
N TYR A 72 16.38 4.37 5.46
CA TYR A 72 17.39 5.16 4.73
C TYR A 72 18.42 4.34 3.94
N SER A 73 18.22 3.02 3.82
CA SER A 73 19.09 2.12 3.05
C SER A 73 18.86 2.20 1.54
N LEU A 74 17.69 2.69 1.13
CA LEU A 74 17.37 2.98 -0.27
C LEU A 74 18.16 4.21 -0.74
N LEU A 75 19.45 4.01 -0.94
CA LEU A 75 20.33 5.01 -1.52
C LEU A 75 19.96 5.15 -3.00
N LEU A 76 19.34 6.28 -3.36
CA LEU A 76 19.13 6.69 -4.74
C LEU A 76 20.47 7.06 -5.41
N ASN A 77 21.42 6.12 -5.45
CA ASN A 77 22.74 6.31 -6.04
C ASN A 77 22.74 6.10 -7.57
N LYS A 78 21.54 5.98 -8.14
CA LYS A 78 21.26 5.71 -9.56
C LYS A 78 20.67 6.97 -10.20
N LYS A 79 20.70 7.03 -11.53
CA LYS A 79 20.19 8.16 -12.31
C LYS A 79 18.69 8.32 -12.05
N ALA A 80 18.31 9.40 -11.37
CA ALA A 80 16.93 9.63 -10.97
C ALA A 80 16.43 11.00 -11.46
N ILE A 81 15.16 11.01 -11.87
CA ILE A 81 14.35 12.20 -12.07
C ILE A 81 13.30 12.20 -10.96
N LEU A 82 13.18 13.29 -10.22
CA LEU A 82 12.15 13.48 -9.20
C LEU A 82 11.19 14.57 -9.66
N MET A 83 9.98 14.18 -10.05
CA MET A 83 8.89 15.09 -10.39
C MET A 83 8.05 15.31 -9.13
N GLN A 84 7.92 16.55 -8.69
CA GLN A 84 7.02 17.00 -7.62
C GLN A 84 5.92 17.89 -8.25
N PRO A 85 4.82 18.20 -7.52
CA PRO A 85 3.70 18.95 -8.10
C PRO A 85 4.11 20.32 -8.68
N ASP A 86 5.10 20.97 -8.09
CA ASP A 86 5.53 22.34 -8.40
C ASP A 86 6.93 22.41 -9.04
N ARG A 87 7.66 21.28 -9.11
CA ARG A 87 9.04 21.28 -9.59
C ARG A 87 9.48 19.93 -10.11
N ILE A 88 10.36 19.94 -11.10
CA ILE A 88 11.06 18.75 -11.56
C ILE A 88 12.52 18.90 -11.17
N VAL A 89 13.00 18.01 -10.29
CA VAL A 89 14.40 17.88 -9.94
C VAL A 89 14.97 16.78 -10.82
N VAL A 90 15.69 17.17 -11.85
CA VAL A 90 16.60 16.26 -12.53
C VAL A 90 17.98 16.54 -12.02
N ALA A 91 18.74 15.52 -11.64
CA ALA A 91 20.18 15.71 -11.53
C ALA A 91 20.68 16.21 -12.92
N ASN A 92 21.07 17.48 -13.06
CA ASN A 92 21.61 18.07 -14.30
C ASN A 92 20.74 18.00 -15.60
N GLY A 93 19.47 18.48 -15.57
CA GLY A 93 18.70 18.98 -16.75
C GLY A 93 17.42 18.19 -17.18
N LEU A 94 16.47 18.80 -17.94
CA LEU A 94 15.15 18.22 -18.34
C LEU A 94 15.03 17.74 -19.82
N LEU A 95 14.39 16.58 -20.10
CA LEU A 95 13.86 16.17 -21.43
C LEU A 95 12.81 15.03 -21.31
N LEU A 96 11.93 14.87 -22.30
CA LEU A 96 10.89 13.84 -22.39
C LEU A 96 11.45 12.45 -22.80
N PRO A 97 10.94 11.32 -22.26
CA PRO A 97 11.46 9.98 -22.52
C PRO A 97 11.08 9.42 -23.90
N ASN A 98 11.98 8.62 -24.49
CA ASN A 98 11.70 7.75 -25.64
C ASN A 98 11.19 6.38 -25.16
N ARG A 99 10.48 5.64 -26.03
CA ARG A 99 9.91 4.33 -25.69
C ARG A 99 10.99 3.26 -25.44
N ASN A 100 10.96 2.56 -24.30
CA ASN A 100 11.82 1.42 -23.95
C ASN A 100 11.03 0.37 -23.15
N THR A 101 10.81 -0.82 -23.71
CA THR A 101 9.96 -1.88 -23.14
C THR A 101 10.72 -2.93 -22.33
N SER A 102 12.05 -2.88 -22.24
CA SER A 102 12.85 -3.96 -21.63
C SER A 102 12.46 -4.25 -20.18
N ALA A 103 12.13 -3.20 -19.41
CA ALA A 103 11.66 -3.35 -18.04
C ALA A 103 10.21 -3.88 -17.98
N TYR A 104 9.35 -3.46 -18.91
CA TYR A 104 7.96 -3.90 -19.02
C TYR A 104 7.88 -5.39 -19.40
N GLU A 105 8.71 -5.85 -20.33
CA GLU A 105 8.80 -7.27 -20.70
C GLU A 105 9.32 -8.15 -19.55
N SER A 106 10.16 -7.57 -18.68
CA SER A 106 10.66 -8.26 -17.48
C SER A 106 9.64 -8.32 -16.34
N TYR A 107 8.59 -7.49 -16.37
CA TYR A 107 7.62 -7.35 -15.28
C TYR A 107 6.18 -7.38 -15.79
N HIS A 108 5.47 -8.46 -15.50
CA HIS A 108 4.08 -8.62 -15.94
C HIS A 108 3.13 -8.00 -14.91
N ARG A 109 2.30 -7.05 -15.35
CA ARG A 109 1.24 -6.45 -14.53
C ARG A 109 0.19 -7.52 -14.21
N ILE A 110 -0.32 -7.52 -12.98
CA ILE A 110 -1.58 -8.20 -12.69
C ILE A 110 -2.68 -7.44 -13.43
N TYR A 111 -3.35 -8.09 -14.37
CA TYR A 111 -4.47 -7.49 -15.09
C TYR A 111 -5.70 -7.52 -14.20
N VAL A 112 -6.17 -6.33 -13.80
CA VAL A 112 -7.49 -6.15 -13.19
C VAL A 112 -8.38 -5.49 -14.25
N PRO A 113 -9.55 -6.07 -14.58
CA PRO A 113 -10.48 -5.45 -15.52
C PRO A 113 -10.87 -4.04 -15.06
N HIS A 114 -11.09 -3.11 -16.00
CA HIS A 114 -11.55 -1.76 -15.67
C HIS A 114 -12.90 -1.80 -14.95
N GLY A 115 -12.90 -1.51 -13.64
CA GLY A 115 -14.08 -1.10 -12.91
C GLY A 115 -14.37 0.37 -13.20
N ILE A 116 -15.64 0.74 -13.37
CA ILE A 116 -16.06 2.14 -13.49
C ILE A 116 -16.15 2.70 -12.06
N PRO A 117 -15.29 3.67 -11.66
CA PRO A 117 -15.45 4.32 -10.36
C PRO A 117 -16.73 5.15 -10.38
N LEU A 118 -17.62 4.94 -9.42
CA LEU A 118 -18.83 5.75 -9.31
C LEU A 118 -18.48 7.15 -8.80
N LYS A 119 -19.09 8.18 -9.42
CA LYS A 119 -18.90 9.58 -9.02
C LYS A 119 -19.52 9.79 -7.63
N SER A 120 -18.73 10.30 -6.69
CA SER A 120 -19.20 10.72 -5.36
C SER A 120 -19.59 12.21 -5.39
N ASN A 121 -20.75 12.56 -4.81
CA ASN A 121 -21.17 13.94 -4.61
C ASN A 121 -20.64 14.47 -3.26
N ALA A 122 -20.14 15.71 -3.26
CA ALA A 122 -19.28 16.30 -2.22
C ALA A 122 -19.91 16.54 -0.83
N HIS A 123 -21.13 16.06 -0.54
CA HIS A 123 -21.88 16.43 0.67
C HIS A 123 -22.37 15.28 1.55
N GLU A 124 -22.11 14.03 1.17
CA GLU A 124 -22.37 12.87 2.02
C GLU A 124 -21.03 12.29 2.51
N PRO A 125 -20.94 11.75 3.74
CA PRO A 125 -19.82 10.87 4.08
C PRO A 125 -19.72 9.82 2.97
N LEU A 126 -18.51 9.54 2.48
CA LEU A 126 -18.23 8.56 1.43
C LEU A 126 -18.71 7.15 1.85
N MET A 127 -20.01 6.93 1.85
CA MET A 127 -20.62 5.61 1.88
C MET A 127 -20.54 5.08 0.47
N LEU A 128 -19.92 3.91 0.35
CA LEU A 128 -19.84 3.20 -0.91
C LEU A 128 -21.25 2.93 -1.41
N SER A 129 -21.51 3.28 -2.66
CA SER A 129 -22.77 2.94 -3.32
C SER A 129 -22.98 1.44 -3.34
N GLY A 130 -24.24 0.96 -3.28
CA GLY A 130 -24.57 -0.47 -3.29
C GLY A 130 -24.15 -1.28 -4.53
N ASN A 131 -23.50 -0.66 -5.51
CA ASN A 131 -22.95 -1.30 -6.71
C ASN A 131 -21.43 -1.53 -6.64
N THR A 132 -20.82 -1.29 -5.47
CA THR A 132 -19.40 -1.52 -5.21
C THR A 132 -19.26 -2.54 -4.09
N ALA A 133 -18.50 -3.61 -4.33
CA ALA A 133 -18.06 -4.50 -3.26
C ALA A 133 -16.75 -3.97 -2.67
N VAL A 134 -16.66 -3.91 -1.35
CA VAL A 134 -15.42 -3.54 -0.65
C VAL A 134 -14.79 -4.78 -0.10
N ILE A 135 -13.52 -4.97 -0.43
CA ILE A 135 -12.66 -6.00 0.16
C ILE A 135 -11.69 -5.27 1.09
N ALA A 136 -11.69 -5.65 2.36
CA ALA A 136 -10.77 -5.15 3.36
C ALA A 136 -9.91 -6.29 3.89
N GLU A 137 -8.62 -6.03 4.09
CA GLU A 137 -7.68 -6.93 4.75
C GLU A 137 -7.16 -6.21 6.00
N THR A 138 -7.14 -6.90 7.14
CA THR A 138 -6.64 -6.34 8.40
C THR A 138 -6.01 -7.43 9.25
N GLY A 139 -4.99 -7.08 10.03
CA GLY A 139 -4.47 -7.95 11.10
C GLY A 139 -5.36 -7.90 12.34
N ASP A 140 -5.31 -8.95 13.15
CA ASP A 140 -5.93 -9.10 14.47
C ASP A 140 -5.63 -7.97 15.46
N SER A 141 -4.35 -7.60 15.61
CA SER A 141 -3.90 -6.52 16.48
C SER A 141 -4.51 -5.17 16.09
N TRP A 142 -4.54 -4.85 14.80
CA TRP A 142 -5.17 -3.64 14.30
C TRP A 142 -6.71 -3.68 14.46
N PHE A 143 -7.31 -4.83 14.18
CA PHE A 143 -8.75 -5.03 14.28
C PHE A 143 -9.25 -4.85 15.72
N ASN A 144 -8.46 -5.26 16.73
CA ASN A 144 -8.78 -5.05 18.14
C ASN A 144 -9.10 -3.59 18.48
N CYS A 145 -8.45 -2.62 17.80
CA CYS A 145 -8.66 -1.19 18.02
C CYS A 145 -9.92 -0.63 17.33
N GLN A 146 -10.45 -1.29 16.30
CA GLN A 146 -11.48 -0.73 15.42
C GLN A 146 -12.80 -1.53 15.38
N LYS A 147 -12.75 -2.82 15.72
CA LYS A 147 -13.86 -3.78 15.57
C LYS A 147 -15.21 -3.29 16.08
N ASP A 148 -15.24 -2.59 17.21
CA ASP A 148 -16.49 -2.22 17.88
C ASP A 148 -17.23 -1.09 17.14
N VAL A 149 -16.50 -0.11 16.59
CA VAL A 149 -17.09 1.05 15.90
C VAL A 149 -17.36 0.75 14.44
N ASP A 150 -16.39 0.12 13.77
CA ASP A 150 -16.43 -0.03 12.32
C ASP A 150 -17.37 -1.16 11.89
N VAL A 151 -17.28 -2.33 12.52
CA VAL A 151 -18.13 -3.49 12.14
C VAL A 151 -19.59 -3.22 12.49
N SER A 152 -19.88 -2.67 13.67
CA SER A 152 -21.24 -2.35 14.07
C SER A 152 -21.89 -1.31 13.14
N THR A 153 -21.11 -0.34 12.67
CA THR A 153 -21.55 0.65 11.68
C THR A 153 -21.77 0.03 10.32
N MET A 154 -20.86 -0.82 9.83
CA MET A 154 -21.02 -1.53 8.55
C MET A 154 -22.29 -2.37 8.53
N LEU A 155 -22.55 -3.14 9.60
CA LEU A 155 -23.75 -3.96 9.74
C LEU A 155 -25.03 -3.09 9.82
N ARG A 156 -25.03 -2.04 10.65
CA ARG A 156 -26.16 -1.11 10.77
C ARG A 156 -26.49 -0.39 9.46
N CYS A 157 -25.48 -0.09 8.66
CA CYS A 157 -25.63 0.59 7.36
C CYS A 157 -25.77 -0.39 6.19
N GLU A 158 -25.93 -1.69 6.47
CA GLU A 158 -26.17 -2.74 5.47
C GLU A 158 -25.09 -2.80 4.37
N GLN A 159 -23.84 -2.49 4.74
CA GLN A 159 -22.72 -2.38 3.80
C GLN A 159 -22.11 -3.74 3.48
N LYS A 160 -22.36 -4.25 2.27
CA LYS A 160 -21.89 -5.56 1.73
C LYS A 160 -20.38 -5.67 1.54
N ASN A 161 -19.63 -5.53 2.62
CA ASN A 161 -18.19 -5.63 2.65
C ASN A 161 -17.77 -7.10 2.82
N ILE A 162 -16.59 -7.42 2.32
CA ILE A 162 -15.88 -8.68 2.58
C ILE A 162 -14.63 -8.32 3.37
N ILE A 163 -14.51 -8.83 4.59
CA ILE A 163 -13.37 -8.57 5.46
C ILE A 163 -12.58 -9.86 5.63
N PHE A 164 -11.31 -9.82 5.26
CA PHE A 164 -10.32 -10.84 5.62
C PHE A 164 -9.55 -10.35 6.85
N LEU A 165 -9.78 -11.03 7.98
CA LEU A 165 -8.97 -10.86 9.18
C LEU A 165 -7.83 -11.88 9.15
N ILE A 166 -6.59 -11.40 9.13
CA ILE A 166 -5.41 -12.25 9.30
C ILE A 166 -5.16 -12.38 10.81
N ASN A 167 -5.54 -13.52 11.37
CA ASN A 167 -5.30 -13.85 12.77
C ASN A 167 -4.02 -14.66 12.90
N ASN A 168 -2.98 -14.04 13.46
CA ASN A 168 -1.70 -14.68 13.69
C ASN A 168 -1.26 -14.59 15.17
N GLY A 169 -2.13 -14.05 16.02
CA GLY A 169 -2.03 -14.01 17.46
C GLY A 169 -0.97 -13.03 17.99
N ASN A 170 -0.44 -12.12 17.16
CA ASN A 170 0.61 -11.21 17.60
C ASN A 170 0.71 -9.92 16.76
N TYR A 171 1.52 -8.98 17.25
CA TYR A 171 1.90 -7.82 16.47
C TYR A 171 3.12 -8.14 15.58
N THR A 172 2.93 -8.96 14.53
CA THR A 172 4.01 -9.55 13.73
C THR A 172 4.98 -8.52 13.13
N ILE A 173 4.48 -7.38 12.65
CA ILE A 173 5.35 -6.33 12.09
C ILE A 173 6.33 -5.80 13.12
N GLU A 174 5.90 -5.64 14.38
CA GLU A 174 6.76 -5.16 15.44
C GLU A 174 7.72 -6.23 15.89
N VAL A 175 7.33 -7.51 15.92
CA VAL A 175 8.26 -8.64 16.16
C VAL A 175 9.47 -8.58 15.22
N GLU A 176 9.24 -8.22 13.94
CA GLU A 176 10.31 -8.10 12.93
C GLU A 176 11.12 -6.79 13.01
N ILE A 177 10.67 -5.80 13.79
CA ILE A 177 11.40 -4.54 14.03
C ILE A 177 12.12 -4.61 15.38
N HIS A 178 11.38 -4.93 16.43
CA HIS A 178 11.84 -4.98 17.80
C HIS A 178 10.93 -5.94 18.59
N ASP A 179 11.43 -7.15 18.85
CA ASP A 179 10.65 -8.15 19.56
C ASP A 179 10.55 -7.86 21.06
N GLY A 180 9.45 -8.28 21.68
CA GLY A 180 9.22 -8.11 23.12
C GLY A 180 7.83 -8.55 23.57
N PRO A 181 7.62 -8.62 24.90
CA PRO A 181 6.38 -9.13 25.49
C PRO A 181 5.14 -8.29 25.15
N TYR A 182 5.32 -7.02 24.77
CA TYR A 182 4.25 -6.12 24.34
C TYR A 182 3.68 -6.47 22.95
N ASN A 183 4.31 -7.39 22.21
CA ASN A 183 3.81 -7.88 20.92
C ASN A 183 2.80 -9.01 21.06
N VAL A 184 2.64 -9.57 22.27
CA VAL A 184 1.66 -10.61 22.57
C VAL A 184 0.31 -9.95 22.80
N ILE A 185 -0.68 -10.32 22.00
CA ILE A 185 -2.04 -9.81 22.13
C ILE A 185 -2.97 -10.90 22.66
N GLU A 186 -4.04 -10.49 23.34
CA GLU A 186 -5.12 -11.41 23.69
C GLU A 186 -5.85 -11.82 22.41
N ASN A 187 -6.03 -13.12 22.20
CA ASN A 187 -6.75 -13.64 21.04
C ASN A 187 -8.27 -13.65 21.31
N TRP A 188 -9.06 -13.36 20.29
CA TRP A 188 -10.51 -13.29 20.39
C TRP A 188 -11.17 -14.35 19.50
N ASN A 189 -12.41 -14.70 19.82
CA ASN A 189 -13.28 -15.37 18.85
C ASN A 189 -13.88 -14.30 17.92
N TYR A 190 -13.12 -13.92 16.89
CA TYR A 190 -13.47 -12.80 16.02
C TYR A 190 -14.74 -13.08 15.20
N THR A 191 -14.87 -14.28 14.65
CA THR A 191 -16.13 -14.70 13.98
C THR A 191 -17.31 -14.64 14.95
N GLY A 192 -17.15 -15.13 16.18
CA GLY A 192 -18.21 -15.09 17.20
C GLY A 192 -18.60 -13.66 17.62
N LEU A 193 -17.65 -12.72 17.64
CA LEU A 193 -17.94 -11.31 17.87
C LEU A 193 -18.84 -10.73 16.76
N VAL A 194 -18.52 -11.02 15.49
CA VAL A 194 -19.30 -10.54 14.35
C VAL A 194 -20.71 -11.15 14.35
N GLU A 195 -20.82 -12.45 14.65
CA GLU A 195 -22.12 -13.11 14.83
C GLU A 195 -22.93 -12.48 15.96
N ALA A 196 -22.31 -12.14 17.09
CA ALA A 196 -22.98 -11.48 18.20
C ALA A 196 -23.54 -10.10 17.80
N PHE A 197 -22.80 -9.31 17.01
CA PHE A 197 -23.29 -8.04 16.49
C PHE A 197 -24.45 -8.20 15.50
N GLN A 198 -24.37 -9.18 14.60
CA GLN A 198 -25.47 -9.49 13.68
C GLN A 198 -26.74 -9.86 14.45
N ASN A 199 -26.63 -10.75 15.44
CA ASN A 199 -27.78 -11.18 16.26
C ASN A 199 -28.38 -10.01 17.07
N ALA A 200 -27.55 -9.12 17.60
CA ALA A 200 -28.02 -7.93 18.32
C ALA A 200 -28.80 -6.97 17.40
N ILE A 201 -28.33 -6.77 16.18
CA ILE A 201 -29.00 -5.94 15.18
C ILE A 201 -30.30 -6.58 14.71
N GLU A 202 -30.31 -7.91 14.47
CA GLU A 202 -31.52 -8.66 14.11
C GLU A 202 -32.62 -8.51 15.18
N THR A 203 -32.24 -8.61 16.46
CA THR A 203 -33.15 -8.43 17.58
C THR A 203 -33.75 -7.02 17.62
N ALA A 204 -32.98 -6.00 17.24
CA ALA A 204 -33.41 -4.60 17.22
C ALA A 204 -34.20 -4.22 15.95
N ALA A 205 -33.84 -4.76 14.79
CA ALA A 205 -34.36 -4.39 13.48
C ALA A 205 -35.48 -5.31 12.95
N VAL A 206 -35.74 -6.45 13.61
CA VAL A 206 -36.80 -7.43 13.28
C VAL A 206 -36.57 -8.20 11.97
N GLU A 207 -35.47 -7.93 11.23
CA GLU A 207 -35.12 -8.63 10.00
C GLU A 207 -33.61 -8.89 9.90
N LYS A 208 -33.24 -10.08 9.43
CA LYS A 208 -31.85 -10.44 9.12
C LYS A 208 -31.50 -10.02 7.70
N LYS A 209 -30.51 -9.14 7.58
CA LYS A 209 -30.06 -8.62 6.29
C LYS A 209 -28.69 -9.17 5.93
N ASP A 210 -28.57 -9.66 4.70
CA ASP A 210 -27.30 -10.13 4.14
C ASP A 210 -26.39 -8.94 3.80
N CYS A 211 -25.56 -8.56 4.78
CA CYS A 211 -24.85 -7.29 4.75
C CYS A 211 -23.35 -7.37 5.03
N LEU A 212 -22.74 -8.48 5.44
CA LEU A 212 -21.28 -8.53 5.67
C LEU A 212 -20.76 -9.96 5.55
N CYS A 213 -19.68 -10.16 4.81
CA CYS A 213 -18.91 -11.40 4.80
C CYS A 213 -17.63 -11.20 5.62
N PHE A 214 -17.45 -12.00 6.67
CA PHE A 214 -16.28 -11.94 7.53
C PHE A 214 -15.54 -13.28 7.48
N ILE A 215 -14.24 -13.23 7.17
CA ILE A 215 -13.39 -14.39 6.99
C ILE A 215 -12.19 -14.22 7.92
N GLU A 216 -12.10 -15.09 8.93
CA GLU A 216 -10.93 -15.19 9.79
C GLU A 216 -9.96 -16.22 9.19
N ALA A 217 -8.80 -15.73 8.72
CA ALA A 217 -7.71 -16.55 8.24
C ALA A 217 -6.69 -16.74 9.36
N ILE A 218 -6.67 -17.94 9.95
CA ILE A 218 -5.71 -18.29 10.99
C ILE A 218 -4.40 -18.70 10.33
N VAL A 219 -3.32 -17.99 10.65
CA VAL A 219 -1.98 -18.26 10.14
C VAL A 219 -0.96 -18.34 11.28
N HIS A 220 0.19 -18.94 11.01
CA HIS A 220 1.25 -19.00 12.01
C HIS A 220 1.85 -17.60 12.23
N LYS A 221 2.23 -17.26 13.46
CA LYS A 221 2.81 -15.96 13.82
C LYS A 221 4.06 -15.56 13.01
N ASP A 222 4.81 -16.56 12.54
CA ASP A 222 6.04 -16.38 11.75
C ASP A 222 5.79 -16.56 10.23
N ASP A 223 4.55 -16.83 9.82
CA ASP A 223 4.17 -16.95 8.40
C ASP A 223 3.94 -15.55 7.81
N THR A 224 5.05 -14.88 7.50
CA THR A 224 5.06 -13.54 6.93
C THR A 224 5.91 -13.43 5.67
N GLY A 225 5.68 -12.37 4.91
CA GLY A 225 6.41 -12.12 3.67
C GLY A 225 7.91 -11.93 3.92
N LYS A 226 8.76 -12.53 3.07
CA LYS A 226 10.23 -12.33 3.11
C LYS A 226 10.65 -10.87 3.02
N GLU A 227 9.81 -10.04 2.39
CA GLU A 227 10.03 -8.60 2.28
C GLU A 227 9.85 -7.89 3.62
N LEU A 228 8.97 -8.37 4.50
CA LEU A 228 8.83 -7.84 5.85
C LEU A 228 10.11 -8.07 6.66
N LEU A 229 10.69 -9.27 6.61
CA LEU A 229 11.92 -9.60 7.34
C LEU A 229 13.09 -8.67 6.96
N LYS A 230 13.25 -8.41 5.65
CA LYS A 230 14.27 -7.49 5.13
C LYS A 230 13.98 -6.03 5.50
N TRP A 231 12.72 -5.62 5.44
CA TRP A 231 12.32 -4.25 5.72
C TRP A 231 12.41 -3.93 7.23
N GLY A 232 11.92 -4.83 8.08
CA GLY A 232 11.90 -4.69 9.53
C GLY A 232 13.30 -4.55 10.11
N SER A 233 14.22 -5.44 9.71
CA SER A 233 15.63 -5.36 10.13
C SER A 233 16.31 -4.03 9.76
N ARG A 234 16.04 -3.48 8.57
CA ARG A 234 16.61 -2.19 8.13
C ARG A 234 16.00 -1.00 8.87
N VAL A 235 14.70 -1.02 9.12
CA VAL A 235 14.01 0.02 9.90
C VAL A 235 14.48 -0.01 11.36
N SER A 236 14.61 -1.19 11.95
CA SER A 236 15.16 -1.38 13.29
C SER A 236 16.56 -0.78 13.43
N ALA A 237 17.46 -1.07 12.48
CA ALA A 237 18.81 -0.51 12.45
C ALA A 237 18.80 1.02 12.35
N ALA A 238 17.90 1.59 11.53
CA ALA A 238 17.78 3.04 11.39
C ALA A 238 17.27 3.73 12.67
N ASN A 239 16.32 3.10 13.37
CA ASN A 239 15.74 3.62 14.61
C ASN A 239 16.72 3.55 15.78
N ASN A 240 17.52 2.49 15.85
CA ASN A 240 18.48 2.24 16.93
C ASN A 240 19.89 2.81 16.67
N ARG A 241 20.05 3.65 15.63
CA ARG A 241 21.36 4.26 15.34
C ARG A 241 21.81 5.15 16.52
N PRO A 242 23.09 5.09 16.92
CA PRO A 242 23.57 5.95 17.99
C PRO A 242 23.48 7.43 17.58
N PRO A 243 23.32 8.36 18.56
CA PRO A 243 23.44 9.78 18.30
C PRO A 243 24.75 10.09 17.56
N ASN A 244 24.70 10.94 16.55
CA ASN A 244 25.91 11.40 15.88
C ASN A 244 26.62 12.40 16.81
N PRO A 245 27.85 12.13 17.27
CA PRO A 245 28.58 13.03 18.19
C PRO A 245 29.15 14.29 17.50
N GLN A 246 28.80 14.54 16.24
CA GLN A 246 29.29 15.65 15.41
C GLN A 246 28.34 16.84 15.39
#